data_AF-A0A5C6RLT6-F1
#
_entry.id   AF-A0A5C6RLT6-F1
#
_cell.length_a   1.000
_cell.length_b   1.000
_cell.length_c   1.000
_cell.angle_alpha   90.00
_cell.angle_beta   90.00
_cell.angle_gamma   90.00
#
_symmetry.space_group_name_H-M   'P 1'
#
loop_
_entity.id
_entity.type
_entity.pdbx_description
1 polymer ?
#
loop_
_entity_poly.entity_id
_entity_poly.type
_entity_poly.pdbx_seq_one_letter_code
_entity_poly.pdbx_strand_id
1 'polypeptide(L)'
;SYNWSNTDIDSIAQNLSASTYSLTVTDNNGCSVDSSVIITQPDLLSASISNLNVSCNGGNDGQATVTVNGGTSPYSYNWSNGDTTPTADSLTAGTYTITITDSLGCSWTDSITISQPQPLDFTFSQVNVSCNTGNDGQASVTVTGGALPFNYLWSTTEISNAINGLTANTYSLTVTDNNG
;
A
#
# COMPACT_ATOMS: atom_id res chain seq x y z
N SER A 1 -7.89 -58.87 7.16
CA SER A 1 -6.80 -57.90 7.29
C SER A 1 -7.22 -56.56 6.69
N TYR A 2 -6.65 -55.47 7.19
CA TYR A 2 -6.73 -54.15 6.58
C TYR A 2 -5.39 -53.87 5.89
N ASN A 3 -5.43 -53.21 4.74
CA ASN A 3 -4.24 -52.77 4.04
C ASN A 3 -4.53 -51.42 3.37
N TRP A 4 -4.00 -50.36 3.95
CA TRP A 4 -4.12 -49.01 3.44
C TRP A 4 -2.99 -48.69 2.45
N SER A 5 -3.24 -47.80 1.49
CA SER A 5 -2.22 -47.37 0.51
C SER A 5 -1.01 -46.68 1.12
N ASN A 6 -1.10 -46.22 2.37
CA ASN A 6 0.00 -45.69 3.17
C ASN A 6 0.72 -46.76 4.00
N THR A 7 0.47 -48.05 3.74
CA THR A 7 1.03 -49.23 4.43
C THR A 7 0.50 -49.49 5.84
N ASP A 8 -0.52 -48.75 6.29
CA ASP A 8 -1.20 -49.04 7.56
C ASP A 8 -2.00 -50.34 7.46
N ILE A 9 -2.06 -51.09 8.57
CA ILE A 9 -2.72 -52.40 8.69
C ILE A 9 -3.80 -52.43 9.78
N ASP A 10 -4.02 -51.31 10.47
CA ASP A 10 -5.06 -51.17 11.47
C ASP A 10 -6.41 -50.80 10.83
N SER A 11 -7.49 -50.97 11.60
CA SER A 11 -8.83 -50.54 11.17
C SER A 11 -8.96 -49.01 11.05
N ILE A 12 -7.98 -48.25 11.55
CA ILE A 12 -7.95 -46.79 11.52
C ILE A 12 -6.55 -46.33 11.11
N ALA A 13 -6.43 -45.69 9.95
CA ALA A 13 -5.22 -44.98 9.56
C ALA A 13 -5.21 -43.55 10.14
N GLN A 14 -4.12 -43.15 10.79
CA GLN A 14 -3.99 -41.87 11.50
C GLN A 14 -2.84 -41.01 10.93
N ASN A 15 -2.83 -39.72 11.26
CA ASN A 15 -1.80 -38.76 10.84
C ASN A 15 -1.61 -38.66 9.32
N LEU A 16 -2.72 -38.72 8.58
CA LEU A 16 -2.74 -38.66 7.13
C LEU A 16 -2.56 -37.21 6.64
N SER A 17 -1.73 -37.03 5.61
CA SER A 17 -1.65 -35.78 4.87
C SER A 17 -2.78 -35.70 3.84
N ALA A 18 -3.01 -34.52 3.24
CA ALA A 18 -3.99 -34.40 2.18
C ALA A 18 -3.57 -35.25 0.96
N SER A 19 -4.38 -36.26 0.63
CA SER A 19 -4.19 -37.19 -0.48
C SER A 19 -5.41 -38.10 -0.63
N THR A 20 -5.42 -38.93 -1.66
CA THR A 20 -6.37 -40.05 -1.77
C THR A 20 -5.75 -41.31 -1.17
N TYR A 21 -6.45 -41.94 -0.23
CA TYR A 21 -6.05 -43.19 0.39
C TYR A 21 -7.00 -44.30 0.00
N SER A 22 -6.47 -45.45 -0.43
CA SER A 22 -7.26 -46.65 -0.69
C SER A 22 -7.09 -47.65 0.45
N LEU A 23 -8.17 -48.34 0.81
CA LEU A 23 -8.20 -49.42 1.80
C LEU A 23 -8.68 -50.70 1.12
N THR A 24 -7.90 -51.76 1.25
CA THR A 24 -8.31 -53.13 0.94
C THR A 24 -8.63 -53.87 2.25
N VAL A 25 -9.82 -54.43 2.36
CA VAL A 25 -10.22 -55.30 3.47
C VAL A 25 -10.36 -56.72 2.97
N THR A 26 -9.66 -57.67 3.57
CA THR A 26 -9.73 -59.10 3.23
C THR A 26 -10.28 -59.90 4.41
N ASP A 27 -11.33 -60.71 4.20
CA ASP A 27 -11.85 -61.60 5.24
C ASP A 27 -10.97 -62.87 5.42
N ASN A 28 -11.32 -63.73 6.38
CA ASN A 28 -10.60 -64.99 6.61
C ASN A 28 -10.79 -66.03 5.49
N ASN A 29 -11.79 -65.83 4.63
CA ASN A 29 -12.10 -66.70 3.50
C ASN A 29 -11.37 -66.26 2.21
N GLY A 30 -10.63 -65.15 2.27
CA GLY A 30 -9.86 -64.60 1.15
C GLY A 30 -10.66 -63.67 0.24
N CYS A 31 -11.88 -63.29 0.60
CA CYS A 31 -12.64 -62.28 -0.15
C CYS A 31 -12.13 -60.89 0.20
N SER A 32 -11.85 -60.06 -0.82
CA SER A 32 -11.39 -58.69 -0.65
C SER A 32 -12.38 -57.67 -1.20
N VAL A 33 -12.46 -56.52 -0.54
CA VAL A 33 -13.20 -55.33 -1.00
C VAL A 33 -12.28 -54.11 -0.89
N ASP A 34 -12.30 -53.27 -1.92
CA ASP A 34 -11.56 -52.02 -1.98
C ASP A 34 -12.48 -50.81 -1.81
N SER A 35 -11.99 -49.79 -1.11
CA SER A 35 -12.64 -48.49 -1.02
C SER A 35 -11.59 -47.39 -0.97
N SER A 36 -11.97 -46.13 -1.22
CA SER A 36 -11.07 -44.99 -1.15
C SER A 36 -11.69 -43.82 -0.43
N VAL A 37 -10.85 -43.04 0.26
CA VAL A 37 -11.20 -41.79 0.92
C VAL A 37 -10.24 -40.69 0.48
N ILE A 38 -10.73 -39.46 0.35
CA ILE A 38 -9.91 -38.29 0.05
C ILE A 38 -9.77 -37.47 1.33
N ILE A 39 -8.53 -37.21 1.73
CA ILE A 39 -8.18 -36.25 2.76
C ILE A 39 -7.83 -34.94 2.06
N THR A 40 -8.54 -33.87 2.39
CA THR A 40 -8.33 -32.53 1.81
C THR A 40 -7.58 -31.62 2.77
N GLN A 41 -6.92 -30.59 2.25
CA GLN A 41 -6.38 -29.48 3.04
C GLN A 41 -7.06 -28.16 2.67
N PRO A 42 -7.06 -27.14 3.55
CA PRO A 42 -7.50 -25.80 3.19
C PRO A 42 -6.69 -25.22 2.02
N ASP A 43 -7.31 -24.28 1.32
CA ASP A 43 -6.61 -23.47 0.32
C ASP A 43 -5.45 -22.70 0.97
N LEU A 44 -4.38 -22.49 0.20
CA LEU A 44 -3.22 -21.73 0.68
C LEU A 44 -3.64 -20.30 1.05
N LEU A 45 -3.21 -19.84 2.22
CA LEU A 45 -3.37 -18.44 2.61
C LEU A 45 -2.57 -17.53 1.66
N SER A 46 -3.27 -16.62 1.00
CA SER A 46 -2.70 -15.59 0.13
C SER A 46 -3.45 -14.27 0.32
N ALA A 47 -2.83 -13.16 -0.05
CA ALA A 47 -3.49 -11.87 -0.01
C ALA A 47 -2.93 -10.90 -1.06
N SER A 48 -3.67 -9.83 -1.32
CA SER A 48 -3.24 -8.72 -2.18
C SER A 48 -3.46 -7.38 -1.47
N ILE A 49 -2.53 -6.45 -1.66
CA ILE A 49 -2.58 -5.11 -1.06
C ILE A 49 -2.89 -4.07 -2.13
N SER A 50 -3.81 -3.16 -1.83
CA SER A 50 -4.05 -1.92 -2.58
C SER A 50 -3.83 -0.71 -1.69
N ASN A 51 -3.46 0.44 -2.26
CA ASN A 51 -3.21 1.63 -1.47
C ASN A 51 -3.75 2.93 -2.10
N LEU A 52 -3.96 3.92 -1.23
CA LEU A 52 -4.12 5.32 -1.57
C LEU A 52 -2.91 6.08 -1.01
N ASN A 53 -2.26 6.86 -1.87
CA ASN A 53 -1.13 7.70 -1.49
C ASN A 53 -1.60 8.93 -0.74
N VAL A 54 -0.69 9.55 0.01
CA VAL A 54 -0.95 10.83 0.68
C VAL A 54 -1.24 11.90 -0.37
N SER A 55 -2.24 12.74 -0.13
CA SER A 55 -2.65 13.80 -1.09
C SER A 55 -1.71 15.00 -1.11
N CYS A 56 -1.05 15.29 0.02
CA CYS A 56 -0.22 16.47 0.22
C CYS A 56 1.16 16.08 0.78
N ASN A 57 2.19 16.88 0.49
CA ASN A 57 3.47 16.67 1.13
C ASN A 57 3.35 16.85 2.66
N GLY A 58 3.76 15.85 3.43
CA GLY A 58 3.62 15.84 4.89
C GLY A 58 2.20 15.53 5.40
N GLY A 59 1.27 15.18 4.51
CA GLY A 59 -0.06 14.71 4.89
C GLY A 59 -0.04 13.30 5.52
N ASN A 60 -1.20 12.89 5.99
CA ASN A 60 -1.42 11.62 6.68
C ASN A 60 -2.74 10.97 6.27
N ASP A 61 -3.21 11.20 5.04
CA ASP A 61 -4.46 10.65 4.51
C ASP A 61 -4.25 9.42 3.61
N GLY A 62 -3.05 8.83 3.65
CA GLY A 62 -2.78 7.57 2.98
C GLY A 62 -3.53 6.41 3.61
N GLN A 63 -3.77 5.36 2.81
CA GLN A 63 -4.47 4.15 3.21
C GLN A 63 -3.83 2.92 2.56
N ALA A 64 -3.82 1.79 3.26
CA ALA A 64 -3.54 0.48 2.69
C ALA A 64 -4.62 -0.52 3.08
N THR A 65 -5.14 -1.27 2.09
CA THR A 65 -6.20 -2.26 2.30
C THR A 65 -5.76 -3.61 1.77
N VAL A 66 -6.00 -4.65 2.55
CA VAL A 66 -5.70 -6.04 2.17
C VAL A 66 -6.96 -6.84 1.91
N THR A 67 -6.91 -7.64 0.85
CA THR A 67 -7.93 -8.66 0.53
C THR A 67 -7.31 -10.05 0.64
N VAL A 68 -7.83 -10.88 1.54
CA VAL A 68 -7.36 -12.25 1.80
C VAL A 68 -8.08 -13.26 0.90
N ASN A 69 -7.35 -14.24 0.38
CA ASN A 69 -7.86 -15.37 -0.39
C ASN A 69 -7.28 -16.69 0.14
N GLY A 70 -8.10 -17.73 0.23
CA GLY A 70 -7.72 -19.01 0.84
C GLY A 70 -7.49 -18.91 2.35
N GLY A 71 -6.83 -19.90 2.94
CA GLY A 71 -6.62 -20.02 4.39
C GLY A 71 -7.89 -20.35 5.18
N THR A 72 -7.79 -20.34 6.51
CA THR A 72 -8.90 -20.68 7.41
C THR A 72 -9.28 -19.49 8.30
N SER A 73 -10.50 -18.98 8.12
CA SER A 73 -11.07 -17.92 8.97
C SER A 73 -11.20 -18.35 10.45
N PRO A 74 -11.16 -17.43 11.43
CA PRO A 74 -10.89 -15.99 11.32
C PRO A 74 -9.42 -15.65 11.02
N TYR A 75 -9.19 -14.48 10.44
CA TYR A 75 -7.85 -13.91 10.20
C TYR A 75 -7.51 -12.86 11.24
N SER A 76 -6.23 -12.81 11.61
CA SER A 76 -5.63 -11.72 12.38
C SER A 76 -4.71 -10.91 11.48
N TYR A 77 -4.71 -9.59 11.67
CA TYR A 77 -3.89 -8.65 10.92
C TYR A 77 -2.94 -7.96 11.88
N ASN A 78 -1.69 -7.76 11.46
CA ASN A 78 -0.68 -7.03 12.20
C ASN A 78 0.14 -6.18 11.24
N TRP A 79 -0.13 -4.89 11.22
CA TRP A 79 0.63 -3.93 10.45
C TRP A 79 1.82 -3.38 11.25
N SER A 80 2.87 -2.96 10.55
CA SER A 80 4.07 -2.38 11.16
C SER A 80 3.82 -1.07 11.92
N ASN A 81 2.70 -0.40 11.67
CA ASN A 81 2.24 0.78 12.42
C ASN A 81 1.39 0.41 13.66
N GLY A 82 1.09 -0.88 13.87
CA GLY A 82 0.27 -1.38 14.97
C GLY A 82 -1.21 -1.58 14.64
N ASP A 83 -1.66 -1.29 13.40
CA ASP A 83 -3.05 -1.57 13.01
C ASP A 83 -3.33 -3.08 12.99
N THR A 84 -4.57 -3.45 13.33
CA THR A 84 -5.02 -4.85 13.44
C THR A 84 -6.25 -5.16 12.58
N THR A 85 -6.59 -4.25 11.68
CA THR A 85 -7.70 -4.35 10.75
C THR A 85 -7.22 -4.66 9.32
N PRO A 86 -8.11 -5.14 8.43
CA PRO A 86 -7.77 -5.35 7.02
C PRO A 86 -7.34 -4.07 6.29
N THR A 87 -7.78 -2.91 6.77
CA THR A 87 -7.39 -1.59 6.30
C THR A 87 -6.58 -0.88 7.38
N ALA A 88 -5.41 -0.38 7.00
CA ALA A 88 -4.61 0.58 7.77
C ALA A 88 -4.85 1.98 7.21
N ASP A 89 -5.23 2.91 8.07
CA ASP A 89 -5.69 4.26 7.72
C ASP A 89 -4.77 5.32 8.34
N SER A 90 -4.94 6.57 7.91
CA SER A 90 -4.20 7.72 8.43
C SER A 90 -2.67 7.59 8.27
N LEU A 91 -2.25 6.98 7.15
CA LEU A 91 -0.85 6.69 6.88
C LEU A 91 -0.14 7.91 6.30
N THR A 92 1.09 8.14 6.78
CA THR A 92 2.03 9.08 6.17
C THR A 92 2.81 8.38 5.05
N ALA A 93 3.61 9.12 4.28
CA ALA A 93 4.53 8.50 3.33
C ALA A 93 5.53 7.57 4.06
N GLY A 94 5.70 6.37 3.55
CA GLY A 94 6.51 5.33 4.17
C GLY A 94 6.17 3.93 3.64
N THR A 95 6.93 2.94 4.09
CA THR A 95 6.66 1.53 3.79
C THR A 95 6.00 0.86 4.99
N TYR A 96 4.90 0.17 4.73
CA TYR A 96 4.11 -0.55 5.73
C TYR A 96 4.13 -2.03 5.43
N THR A 97 4.55 -2.82 6.40
CA THR A 97 4.55 -4.29 6.32
C THR A 97 3.33 -4.81 7.04
N ILE A 98 2.64 -5.78 6.46
CA ILE A 98 1.54 -6.50 7.10
C ILE A 98 1.90 -7.97 7.26
N THR A 99 1.53 -8.55 8.39
CA THR A 99 1.44 -9.99 8.58
C THR A 99 0.00 -10.38 8.84
N ILE A 100 -0.50 -11.36 8.08
CA ILE A 100 -1.82 -11.94 8.22
C ILE A 100 -1.64 -13.37 8.69
N THR A 101 -2.34 -13.76 9.75
CA THR A 101 -2.32 -15.13 10.27
C THR A 101 -3.74 -15.68 10.35
N ASP A 102 -3.93 -16.87 9.80
CA ASP A 102 -5.21 -17.59 9.83
C ASP A 102 -5.42 -18.36 11.15
N SER A 103 -6.59 -18.96 11.34
CA SER A 103 -6.94 -19.64 12.59
C SER A 103 -6.19 -20.95 12.83
N LEU A 104 -5.53 -21.49 11.80
CA LEU A 104 -4.68 -22.68 11.88
C LEU A 104 -3.19 -22.34 12.02
N GLY A 105 -2.85 -21.05 12.08
CA GLY A 105 -1.49 -20.56 12.30
C GLY A 105 -0.65 -20.43 11.03
N CYS A 106 -1.25 -20.51 9.84
CA CYS A 106 -0.57 -20.16 8.60
C CYS A 106 -0.44 -18.63 8.50
N SER A 107 0.74 -18.15 8.11
CA SER A 107 1.02 -16.71 7.99
C SER A 107 1.40 -16.31 6.58
N TRP A 108 0.99 -15.11 6.19
CA TRP A 108 1.37 -14.42 4.96
C TRP A 108 1.88 -13.03 5.32
N THR A 109 3.00 -12.60 4.73
CA THR A 109 3.63 -11.31 5.00
C THR A 109 4.01 -10.63 3.69
N ASP A 110 3.71 -9.35 3.58
CA ASP A 110 4.11 -8.51 2.45
C ASP A 110 4.18 -7.04 2.88
N SER A 111 4.66 -6.16 2.00
CA SER A 111 4.81 -4.73 2.26
C SER A 111 4.29 -3.88 1.12
N ILE A 112 3.82 -2.67 1.46
CA ILE A 112 3.37 -1.67 0.50
C ILE A 112 3.98 -0.31 0.83
N THR A 113 4.29 0.49 -0.19
CA THR A 113 4.80 1.84 -0.01
C THR A 113 3.68 2.86 -0.26
N ILE A 114 3.43 3.70 0.74
CA ILE A 114 2.66 4.92 0.61
C ILE A 114 3.61 6.04 0.20
N SER A 115 3.33 6.66 -0.94
CA SER A 115 4.07 7.82 -1.44
C SER A 115 3.36 9.14 -1.10
N GLN A 116 4.06 10.25 -1.28
CA GLN A 116 3.50 11.60 -1.19
C GLN A 116 4.07 12.48 -2.32
N PRO A 117 3.41 13.61 -2.66
CA PRO A 117 3.93 14.58 -3.62
C PRO A 117 5.24 15.23 -3.16
N GLN A 118 5.97 15.81 -4.12
CA GLN A 118 7.12 16.67 -3.82
C GLN A 118 6.66 17.94 -3.06
N PRO A 119 7.43 18.42 -2.07
CA PRO A 119 7.14 19.69 -1.39
C PRO A 119 7.01 20.85 -2.38
N LEU A 120 6.11 21.80 -2.09
CA LEU A 120 6.02 23.04 -2.84
C LEU A 120 7.31 23.84 -2.65
N ASP A 121 7.95 24.20 -3.76
CA ASP A 121 9.17 25.00 -3.80
C ASP A 121 9.13 25.95 -5.00
N PHE A 122 9.89 27.04 -4.94
CA PHE A 122 9.96 28.00 -6.04
C PHE A 122 11.27 28.76 -6.09
N THR A 123 11.64 29.17 -7.31
CA THR A 123 12.85 29.95 -7.56
C THR A 123 12.50 31.25 -8.28
N PHE A 124 13.17 32.34 -7.91
CA PHE A 124 13.03 33.64 -8.57
C PHE A 124 14.03 33.81 -9.71
N SER A 125 13.61 34.56 -10.72
CA SER A 125 14.47 35.15 -11.74
C SER A 125 14.08 36.62 -11.94
N GLN A 126 15.06 37.50 -12.16
CA GLN A 126 14.83 38.94 -12.24
C GLN A 126 15.66 39.63 -13.31
N VAL A 127 15.13 40.77 -13.78
CA VAL A 127 15.84 41.76 -14.59
C VAL A 127 15.88 43.05 -13.78
N ASN A 128 17.08 43.57 -13.52
CA ASN A 128 17.24 44.82 -12.77
C ASN A 128 16.85 46.03 -13.63
N VAL A 129 16.49 47.14 -12.96
CA VAL A 129 16.25 48.42 -13.63
C VAL A 129 17.48 48.90 -14.39
N SER A 130 17.29 49.49 -15.57
CA SER A 130 18.40 49.89 -16.45
C SER A 130 19.15 51.14 -15.99
N CYS A 131 18.54 51.98 -15.15
CA CYS A 131 19.12 53.23 -14.68
C CYS A 131 18.65 53.64 -13.28
N ASN A 132 19.37 54.58 -12.66
CA ASN A 132 18.90 55.23 -11.44
C ASN A 132 17.57 55.93 -11.75
N THR A 133 16.51 55.57 -11.01
CA THR A 133 15.10 55.94 -11.26
C THR A 133 14.38 55.23 -12.42
N GLY A 134 14.96 54.14 -12.95
CA GLY A 134 14.27 53.27 -13.91
C GLY A 134 13.08 52.53 -13.29
N ASN A 135 12.13 52.18 -14.15
CA ASN A 135 10.91 51.44 -13.82
C ASN A 135 10.69 50.27 -14.79
N ASP A 136 11.77 49.70 -15.32
CA ASP A 136 11.79 48.63 -16.32
C ASP A 136 12.24 47.27 -15.74
N GLY A 137 12.34 47.18 -14.41
CA GLY A 137 12.67 45.93 -13.73
C GLY A 137 11.58 44.88 -13.89
N GLN A 138 11.96 43.61 -13.77
CA GLN A 138 11.07 42.46 -13.90
C GLN A 138 11.42 41.41 -12.85
N ALA A 139 10.41 40.70 -12.36
CA ALA A 139 10.58 39.53 -11.51
C ALA A 139 9.64 38.41 -11.98
N SER A 140 10.13 37.18 -11.99
CA SER A 140 9.39 35.99 -12.36
C SER A 140 9.69 34.85 -11.40
N VAL A 141 8.76 33.91 -11.31
CA VAL A 141 8.88 32.73 -10.45
C VAL A 141 8.69 31.45 -11.26
N THR A 142 9.50 30.44 -10.96
CA THR A 142 9.28 29.06 -11.43
C THR A 142 8.99 28.19 -10.21
N VAL A 143 7.81 27.58 -10.18
CA VAL A 143 7.34 26.70 -9.09
C VAL A 143 7.64 25.24 -9.44
N THR A 144 8.05 24.45 -8.46
CA THR A 144 8.27 23.00 -8.55
C THR A 144 7.60 22.29 -7.37
N GLY A 145 7.14 21.05 -7.56
CA GLY A 145 6.37 20.31 -6.55
C GLY A 145 4.98 20.90 -6.29
N GLY A 146 4.35 20.54 -5.17
CA GLY A 146 2.98 20.95 -4.82
C GLY A 146 1.89 20.37 -5.75
N ALA A 147 0.64 20.79 -5.52
CA ALA A 147 -0.52 20.39 -6.34
C ALA A 147 -1.05 21.54 -7.22
N LEU A 148 -1.21 21.29 -8.52
CA LEU A 148 -1.83 22.25 -9.44
C LEU A 148 -3.32 22.44 -9.15
N PRO A 149 -3.90 23.64 -9.44
CA PRO A 149 -3.24 24.86 -9.90
C PRO A 149 -2.56 25.67 -8.78
N PHE A 150 -1.59 26.52 -9.15
CA PHE A 150 -0.94 27.46 -8.23
C PHE A 150 -1.58 28.85 -8.29
N ASN A 151 -1.71 29.47 -7.12
CA ASN A 151 -2.11 30.87 -6.95
C ASN A 151 -0.88 31.72 -6.58
N TYR A 152 -0.79 32.90 -7.18
CA TYR A 152 0.29 33.86 -6.94
C TYR A 152 -0.29 35.13 -6.32
N LEU A 153 0.42 35.71 -5.36
CA LEU A 153 0.10 37.04 -4.82
C LEU A 153 1.38 37.81 -4.53
N TRP A 154 1.67 38.79 -5.38
CA TRP A 154 2.79 39.70 -5.18
C TRP A 154 2.43 40.83 -4.21
N SER A 155 3.43 41.44 -3.57
CA SER A 155 3.24 42.66 -2.76
C SER A 155 2.66 43.84 -3.54
N THR A 156 2.68 43.78 -4.88
CA THR A 156 2.03 44.71 -5.81
C THR A 156 0.56 44.39 -6.10
N THR A 157 -0.01 43.34 -5.50
CA THR A 157 -1.36 42.78 -5.74
C THR A 157 -1.56 42.04 -7.05
N GLU A 158 -0.51 41.90 -7.87
CA GLU A 158 -0.54 41.09 -9.09
C GLU A 158 -0.63 39.59 -8.77
N ILE A 159 -1.31 38.84 -9.64
CA ILE A 159 -1.63 37.41 -9.44
C ILE A 159 -1.06 36.48 -10.52
N SER A 160 -0.07 36.97 -11.27
CA SER A 160 0.67 36.22 -12.29
C SER A 160 1.96 35.62 -11.74
N ASN A 161 2.52 34.66 -12.47
CA ASN A 161 3.86 34.11 -12.20
C ASN A 161 5.01 35.07 -12.58
N ALA A 162 4.71 36.27 -13.08
CA ALA A 162 5.70 37.29 -13.38
C ALA A 162 5.10 38.71 -13.28
N ILE A 163 5.88 39.65 -12.77
CA ILE A 163 5.56 41.07 -12.66
C ILE A 163 6.62 41.91 -13.38
N ASN A 164 6.17 42.96 -14.05
CA ASN A 164 7.00 43.82 -14.89
C ASN A 164 6.82 45.29 -14.50
N GLY A 165 7.70 46.16 -14.97
CA GLY A 165 7.58 47.59 -14.74
C GLY A 165 8.01 48.02 -13.33
N LEU A 166 8.92 47.26 -12.71
CA LEU A 166 9.31 47.41 -11.32
C LEU A 166 10.35 48.53 -11.15
N THR A 167 10.26 49.25 -10.04
CA THR A 167 11.30 50.15 -9.56
C THR A 167 12.27 49.39 -8.64
N ALA A 168 13.42 49.99 -8.33
CA ALA A 168 14.36 49.39 -7.38
C ALA A 168 13.73 49.32 -5.97
N ASN A 169 13.24 48.14 -5.59
CA ASN A 169 12.65 47.85 -4.29
C ASN A 169 12.67 46.35 -4.01
N THR A 170 12.31 45.96 -2.78
CA THR A 170 12.07 44.57 -2.41
C THR A 170 10.61 44.20 -2.70
N TYR A 171 10.41 43.15 -3.48
CA TYR A 171 9.10 42.58 -3.76
C TYR A 171 8.99 41.20 -3.10
N SER A 172 7.86 40.92 -2.47
CA SER A 172 7.57 39.61 -1.89
C SER A 172 6.47 38.92 -2.67
N LEU A 173 6.54 37.59 -2.74
CA LEU A 173 5.55 36.74 -3.38
C LEU A 173 5.08 35.69 -2.39
N THR A 174 3.77 35.48 -2.32
CA THR A 174 3.16 34.30 -1.74
C THR A 174 2.71 33.38 -2.87
N VAL A 175 3.14 32.12 -2.83
CA VAL A 175 2.65 31.05 -3.71
C VAL A 175 1.83 30.08 -2.85
N THR A 176 0.62 29.77 -3.29
CA THR A 176 -0.26 28.80 -2.62
C THR A 176 -0.67 27.75 -3.65
N ASP A 177 -0.60 26.48 -3.29
CA ASP A 177 -1.02 25.38 -4.17
C ASP A 177 -2.51 25.07 -3.98
N ASN A 178 -3.03 24.04 -4.67
CA ASN A 178 -4.46 23.71 -4.59
C ASN A 178 -4.90 23.18 -3.21
N ASN A 179 -3.96 22.78 -2.36
CA ASN A 179 -4.23 22.17 -1.07
C ASN A 179 -4.14 23.16 0.11
N GLY A 180 -3.82 24.44 -0.17
CA GLY A 180 -3.80 25.54 0.80
C GLY A 180 -2.42 25.81 1.39
#